data_AF-A0A7V5SCK8-F1
#
_entry.id   AF-A0A7V5SCK8-F1
#
_cell.length_a   1.000
_cell.length_b   1.000
_cell.length_c   1.000
_cell.angle_alpha   90.00
_cell.angle_beta   90.00
_cell.angle_gamma   90.00
#
_symmetry.space_group_name_H-M   'P 1'
#
loop_
_entity.id
_entity.type
_entity.pdbx_description
1 polymer ?
#
loop_
_entity_poly.entity_id
_entity_poly.type
_entity_poly.pdbx_seq_one_letter_code
_entity_poly.pdbx_strand_id
1 'polypeptide(L)'
;MPKTRYLCLMTRSEVVILQEPALDPGALDEVRSILSQMGIVYREETLPALPSLAALHRLAESVSQSVCIVCAGRSAHVLPTLAASISPQQPLIIMPCPGPNAPETYLDTVFDAMRGYPVAYTRPFDAQGAALLAVHLLVGRHPSYADILSAFVQKKYLQPA
;
A
#
# COMPACT_ATOMS: atom_id res chain seq x y z
N MET A 1 -15.37 -14.06 -41.45
CA MET A 1 -14.75 -14.53 -40.21
C MET A 1 -14.52 -13.34 -39.29
N PRO A 2 -15.22 -13.22 -38.15
CA PRO A 2 -14.99 -12.12 -37.22
C PRO A 2 -13.70 -12.38 -36.42
N LYS A 3 -12.82 -11.38 -36.35
CA LYS A 3 -11.63 -11.38 -35.49
C LYS A 3 -12.08 -11.26 -34.03
N THR A 4 -12.01 -12.35 -33.28
CA THR A 4 -12.16 -12.33 -31.83
C THR A 4 -11.07 -11.47 -31.22
N ARG A 5 -11.43 -10.29 -30.72
CA ARG A 5 -10.53 -9.46 -29.91
C ARG A 5 -10.36 -10.17 -28.57
N TYR A 6 -9.14 -10.60 -28.26
CA TYR A 6 -8.79 -11.04 -26.92
C TYR A 6 -8.88 -9.82 -25.99
N LEU A 7 -10.00 -9.69 -25.28
CA LEU A 7 -10.12 -8.84 -24.10
C LEU A 7 -9.30 -9.51 -22.97
N CYS A 8 -7.98 -9.32 -23.03
CA CYS A 8 -7.13 -9.51 -21.86
C CYS A 8 -7.29 -8.26 -21.01
N LEU A 9 -8.18 -8.28 -20.01
CA LEU A 9 -8.29 -7.24 -18.98
C LEU A 9 -9.19 -7.74 -17.84
N MET A 10 -8.74 -8.78 -17.13
CA MET A 10 -8.95 -8.78 -15.68
C MET A 10 -7.81 -7.95 -15.09
N THR A 11 -8.03 -6.64 -14.99
CA THR A 11 -7.10 -5.67 -14.38
C THR A 11 -6.92 -6.02 -12.91
N ARG A 12 -5.98 -6.91 -12.63
CA ARG A 12 -5.53 -7.19 -11.27
C ARG A 12 -4.77 -5.96 -10.79
N SER A 13 -5.21 -5.33 -9.70
CA SER A 13 -4.49 -4.20 -9.13
C SER A 13 -3.10 -4.65 -8.66
N GLU A 14 -2.08 -3.95 -9.09
CA GLU A 14 -0.68 -4.21 -8.75
C GLU A 14 -0.39 -3.72 -7.32
N VAL A 15 -1.01 -2.60 -6.96
CA VAL A 15 -0.96 -2.01 -5.61
C VAL A 15 -2.37 -1.96 -5.03
N VAL A 16 -2.50 -2.30 -3.75
CA VAL A 16 -3.73 -2.08 -2.98
C VAL A 16 -3.41 -1.15 -1.82
N ILE A 17 -4.15 -0.06 -1.73
CA ILE A 17 -4.05 0.90 -0.63
C ILE A 17 -5.13 0.54 0.38
N LEU A 18 -4.73 0.06 1.55
CA LEU A 18 -5.59 -0.23 2.69
C LEU A 18 -5.65 1.02 3.57
N GLN A 19 -6.84 1.63 3.64
CA GLN A 19 -7.06 2.86 4.39
C GLN A 19 -8.08 2.66 5.49
N GLU A 20 -7.95 3.39 6.59
CA GLU A 20 -9.00 3.41 7.59
C GLU A 20 -10.15 4.36 7.19
N PRO A 21 -11.41 4.08 7.61
CA PRO A 21 -12.56 4.91 7.26
C PRO A 21 -12.44 6.38 7.67
N ALA A 22 -11.67 6.66 8.73
CA ALA A 22 -11.53 7.98 9.32
C ALA A 22 -10.23 8.69 8.90
N LEU A 23 -9.47 8.13 7.95
CA LEU A 23 -8.26 8.75 7.45
C LEU A 23 -8.61 10.02 6.67
N ASP A 24 -7.83 11.08 6.86
CA ASP A 24 -7.92 12.26 6.00
C ASP A 24 -7.65 11.83 4.54
N PRO A 25 -8.60 12.04 3.61
CA PRO A 25 -8.40 11.71 2.21
C PRO A 25 -7.13 12.35 1.62
N GLY A 26 -6.73 13.53 2.10
CA GLY A 26 -5.55 14.25 1.64
C GLY A 26 -4.22 13.51 1.91
N ALA A 27 -4.18 12.64 2.92
CA ALA A 27 -2.98 11.85 3.25
C ALA A 27 -2.57 10.87 2.14
N LEU A 28 -3.48 10.58 1.20
CA LEU A 28 -3.28 9.64 0.10
C LEU A 28 -3.15 10.28 -1.28
N ASP A 29 -3.36 11.60 -1.40
CA ASP A 29 -3.33 12.29 -2.68
C ASP A 29 -1.98 12.11 -3.40
N GLU A 30 -0.89 12.17 -2.64
CA GLU A 30 0.43 11.97 -3.20
C GLU A 30 0.66 10.52 -3.64
N VAL A 31 0.18 9.51 -2.89
CA VAL A 31 0.24 8.11 -3.32
C VAL A 31 -0.50 7.91 -4.63
N ARG A 32 -1.75 8.39 -4.71
CA ARG A 32 -2.58 8.32 -5.91
C ARG A 32 -1.89 8.99 -7.10
N SER A 33 -1.36 10.19 -6.89
CA SER A 33 -0.70 10.99 -7.91
C SER A 33 0.52 10.26 -8.48
N ILE A 34 1.40 9.75 -7.62
CA ILE A 34 2.62 9.06 -8.04
C ILE A 34 2.30 7.78 -8.80
N LEU A 35 1.44 6.93 -8.24
CA LEU A 35 1.05 5.67 -8.90
C LEU A 35 0.39 5.93 -10.26
N SER A 36 -0.47 6.94 -10.35
CA SER A 36 -1.11 7.33 -11.61
C SER A 36 -0.12 7.89 -12.63
N GLN A 37 0.84 8.72 -12.21
CA GLN A 37 1.90 9.26 -13.08
C GLN A 37 2.81 8.16 -13.65
N MET A 38 3.02 7.09 -12.89
CA MET A 38 3.78 5.91 -13.30
C MET A 38 2.95 4.89 -14.08
N GLY A 39 1.63 5.10 -14.23
CA GLY A 39 0.73 4.17 -14.92
C GLY A 39 0.49 2.86 -14.17
N ILE A 40 0.71 2.83 -12.86
CA ILE A 40 0.51 1.64 -12.02
C ILE A 40 -0.97 1.48 -11.71
N VAL A 41 -1.52 0.29 -11.94
CA VAL A 41 -2.92 -0.02 -11.61
C VAL A 41 -3.04 -0.24 -10.10
N TYR A 42 -3.77 0.64 -9.42
CA TYR A 42 -4.05 0.50 -8.00
C TYR A 42 -5.55 0.52 -7.72
N ARG A 43 -5.93 0.04 -6.54
CA ARG A 43 -7.26 0.26 -5.95
C ARG A 43 -7.14 0.57 -4.47
N GLU A 44 -8.16 1.20 -3.94
CA GLU A 44 -8.26 1.49 -2.51
C GLU A 44 -9.31 0.57 -1.88
N GLU A 45 -8.98 0.00 -0.74
CA GLU A 45 -9.92 -0.77 0.08
C GLU A 45 -9.92 -0.21 1.50
N THR A 46 -11.10 -0.13 2.10
CA THR A 46 -11.22 0.34 3.48
C THR A 46 -11.03 -0.83 4.43
N LEU A 47 -10.19 -0.65 5.45
CA LEU A 47 -10.06 -1.59 6.55
C LEU A 47 -11.42 -1.73 7.27
N PRO A 48 -11.79 -2.95 7.69
CA PRO A 48 -13.05 -3.18 8.36
C PRO A 48 -13.09 -2.41 9.69
N ALA A 49 -14.09 -1.52 9.85
CA ALA A 49 -14.29 -0.75 11.07
C ALA A 49 -14.52 -1.65 12.32
N LEU A 50 -15.14 -2.81 12.09
CA LEU A 50 -15.29 -3.88 13.07
C LEU A 50 -14.51 -5.10 12.54
N PRO A 51 -13.22 -5.25 12.91
CA PRO A 51 -12.41 -6.34 12.42
C PRO A 51 -12.94 -7.67 12.97
N SER A 52 -13.30 -8.57 12.08
CA SER A 52 -13.48 -10.00 12.39
C SER A 52 -12.43 -10.80 11.63
N LEU A 53 -12.02 -11.95 12.16
CA LEU A 53 -11.08 -12.83 11.47
C LEU A 53 -11.58 -13.17 10.05
N ALA A 54 -12.87 -13.44 9.89
CA ALA A 54 -13.45 -13.71 8.58
C ALA A 54 -13.42 -12.51 7.62
N ALA A 55 -13.53 -11.27 8.12
CA ALA A 55 -13.38 -10.08 7.28
C ALA A 55 -11.91 -9.85 6.89
N LEU A 56 -10.98 -10.05 7.82
CA LEU A 56 -9.55 -9.89 7.58
C LEU A 56 -8.98 -10.98 6.67
N HIS A 57 -9.45 -12.22 6.79
CA HIS A 57 -9.09 -13.30 5.86
C HIS A 57 -9.59 -13.00 4.44
N ARG A 58 -10.84 -12.56 4.28
CA ARG A 58 -11.37 -12.18 2.96
C ARG A 58 -10.60 -11.01 2.35
N LEU A 59 -10.20 -10.04 3.18
CA LEU A 59 -9.34 -8.94 2.74
C LEU A 59 -7.97 -9.48 2.31
N ALA A 60 -7.31 -10.32 3.11
CA ALA A 60 -6.02 -10.91 2.77
C ALA A 60 -6.08 -11.72 1.46
N GLU A 61 -7.15 -12.47 1.22
CA GLU A 61 -7.39 -13.18 -0.04
C GLU A 61 -7.53 -12.22 -1.22
N SER A 62 -8.28 -11.11 -1.06
CA SER A 62 -8.48 -10.11 -2.11
C SER A 62 -7.18 -9.43 -2.53
N VAL A 63 -6.22 -9.33 -1.61
CA VAL A 63 -4.92 -8.66 -1.83
C VAL A 63 -3.74 -9.59 -2.11
N SER A 64 -3.96 -10.91 -2.16
CA SER A 64 -2.96 -11.99 -2.20
C SER A 64 -1.80 -11.90 -3.21
N GLN A 65 -1.88 -11.03 -4.22
CA GLN A 65 -0.80 -10.82 -5.20
C GLN A 65 -0.50 -9.34 -5.47
N SER A 66 -1.02 -8.43 -4.67
CA SER A 66 -0.73 -7.00 -4.77
C SER A 66 0.40 -6.63 -3.82
N VAL A 67 1.03 -5.49 -4.03
CA VAL A 67 1.80 -4.81 -2.98
C VAL A 67 0.81 -4.02 -2.15
N CYS A 68 0.82 -4.19 -0.83
CA CYS A 68 -0.13 -3.53 0.05
C CYS A 68 0.52 -2.33 0.73
N ILE A 69 -0.10 -1.15 0.60
CA ILE A 69 0.22 0.02 1.41
C ILE A 69 -0.89 0.15 2.45
N VAL A 70 -0.55 0.05 3.73
CA VAL A 70 -1.49 0.21 4.84
C VAL A 70 -1.28 1.56 5.50
N CYS A 71 -2.31 2.40 5.46
CA CYS A 71 -2.35 3.66 6.18
C CYS A 71 -2.84 3.38 7.59
N ALA A 72 -1.88 3.18 8.49
CA ALA A 72 -2.17 2.82 9.87
C ALA A 72 -2.42 4.10 10.68
N GLY A 73 -3.67 4.36 11.04
CA GLY A 73 -4.01 5.42 11.99
C GLY A 73 -4.59 4.83 13.28
N ARG A 74 -5.84 5.16 13.60
CA ARG A 74 -6.57 4.60 14.76
C ARG A 74 -6.75 3.07 14.67
N SER A 75 -6.76 2.55 13.45
CA SER A 75 -6.94 1.15 13.13
C SER A 75 -5.65 0.35 13.23
N ALA A 76 -4.54 0.94 13.68
CA ALA A 76 -3.25 0.26 13.83
C ALA A 76 -3.32 -1.05 14.65
N HIS A 77 -4.27 -1.16 15.57
CA HIS A 77 -4.51 -2.38 16.34
C HIS A 77 -4.87 -3.61 15.50
N VAL A 78 -5.34 -3.43 14.24
CA VAL A 78 -5.69 -4.56 13.35
C VAL A 78 -4.50 -5.11 12.57
N LEU A 79 -3.37 -4.39 12.56
CA LEU A 79 -2.19 -4.73 11.74
C LEU A 79 -1.62 -6.13 12.05
N PRO A 80 -1.50 -6.58 13.31
CA PRO A 80 -0.92 -7.90 13.59
C PRO A 80 -1.78 -9.02 13.02
N THR A 81 -3.10 -8.90 13.18
CA THR A 81 -4.05 -9.87 12.63
C THR A 81 -4.03 -9.85 11.11
N LEU A 82 -4.00 -8.67 10.48
CA LEU A 82 -3.87 -8.55 9.03
C LEU A 82 -2.58 -9.20 8.52
N ALA A 83 -1.44 -8.91 9.17
CA ALA A 83 -0.14 -9.47 8.80
C ALA A 83 -0.08 -10.98 9.01
N ALA A 84 -0.74 -11.51 10.03
CA ALA A 84 -0.88 -12.96 10.25
C ALA A 84 -1.79 -13.63 9.21
N SER A 85 -2.76 -12.91 8.66
CA SER A 85 -3.68 -13.42 7.63
C SER A 85 -3.11 -13.36 6.21
N ILE A 86 -2.07 -12.56 5.99
CA ILE A 86 -1.44 -12.35 4.68
C ILE A 86 -0.27 -13.33 4.47
N SER A 87 -0.03 -13.73 3.22
CA SER A 87 1.13 -14.56 2.87
C SER A 87 2.45 -13.85 3.23
N PRO A 88 3.44 -14.54 3.82
CA PRO A 88 4.75 -13.94 4.13
C PRO A 88 5.50 -13.39 2.91
N GLN A 89 5.16 -13.84 1.70
CA GLN A 89 5.74 -13.36 0.44
C GLN A 89 5.02 -12.13 -0.12
N GLN A 90 3.85 -11.78 0.42
CA GLN A 90 3.10 -10.63 -0.02
C GLN A 90 3.69 -9.37 0.63
N PRO A 91 4.20 -8.41 -0.16
CA PRO A 91 4.84 -7.25 0.41
C PRO A 91 3.82 -6.33 1.09
N LEU A 92 4.08 -6.01 2.35
CA LEU A 92 3.26 -5.14 3.18
C LEU A 92 4.07 -3.93 3.63
N ILE A 93 3.63 -2.75 3.21
CA ILE A 93 4.19 -1.45 3.60
C ILE A 93 3.24 -0.81 4.59
N ILE A 94 3.74 -0.41 5.75
CA ILE A 94 3.00 0.35 6.75
C ILE A 94 3.45 1.80 6.67
N MET A 95 2.50 2.68 6.35
CA MET A 95 2.64 4.12 6.48
C MET A 95 1.88 4.56 7.74
N PRO A 96 2.58 4.95 8.82
CA PRO A 96 1.93 5.46 10.01
C PRO A 96 1.24 6.81 9.72
N CYS A 97 -0.01 6.92 10.13
CA CYS A 97 -0.86 8.10 10.01
C CYS A 97 -1.44 8.45 11.40
N PRO A 98 -0.60 8.81 12.39
CA PRO A 98 -1.08 9.13 13.72
C PRO A 98 -2.07 10.28 13.68
N GLY A 99 -3.29 10.07 14.18
CA GLY A 99 -4.27 11.14 14.29
C GLY A 99 -3.82 12.24 15.28
N PRO A 100 -4.52 13.40 15.32
CA PRO A 100 -4.14 14.55 16.16
C PRO A 100 -4.01 14.24 17.66
N ASN A 101 -4.71 13.21 18.14
CA ASN A 101 -4.71 12.78 19.54
C ASN A 101 -3.99 11.44 19.75
N ALA A 102 -3.12 11.03 18.82
CA ALA A 102 -2.32 9.83 19.00
C ALA A 102 -1.33 10.02 20.16
N PRO A 103 -1.14 9.00 21.02
CA PRO A 103 -0.15 9.09 22.09
C PRO A 103 1.27 9.20 21.52
N GLU A 104 2.20 9.79 22.26
CA GLU A 104 3.61 9.88 21.86
C GLU A 104 4.23 8.50 21.57
N THR A 105 3.77 7.48 22.30
CA THR A 105 4.19 6.07 22.15
C THR A 105 3.51 5.34 21.00
N TYR A 106 2.74 6.03 20.15
CA TYR A 106 1.98 5.43 19.06
C TYR A 106 2.88 4.64 18.10
N LEU A 107 4.00 5.24 17.67
CA LEU A 107 4.92 4.61 16.73
C LEU A 107 5.58 3.37 17.34
N ASP A 108 6.03 3.46 18.58
CA ASP A 108 6.59 2.32 19.31
C ASP A 108 5.58 1.17 19.40
N THR A 109 4.31 1.49 19.68
CA THR A 109 3.22 0.51 19.75
C THR A 109 3.01 -0.17 18.39
N VAL A 110 3.04 0.58 17.29
CA VAL A 110 2.92 0.03 15.92
C VAL A 110 4.10 -0.87 15.58
N PHE A 111 5.32 -0.45 15.92
CA PHE A 111 6.53 -1.25 15.64
C PHE A 111 6.56 -2.54 16.47
N ASP A 112 6.23 -2.45 17.75
CA ASP A 112 6.23 -3.62 18.64
C ASP A 112 5.13 -4.62 18.29
N ALA A 113 3.93 -4.14 17.96
CA ALA A 113 2.81 -5.02 17.57
C ALA A 113 3.10 -5.85 16.32
N MET A 114 4.02 -5.37 15.49
CA MET A 114 4.37 -5.97 14.20
C MET A 114 5.73 -6.65 14.22
N ARG A 115 6.40 -6.69 15.39
CA ARG A 115 7.67 -7.38 15.56
C ARG A 115 7.53 -8.85 15.17
N GLY A 116 8.38 -9.31 14.25
CA GLY A 116 8.37 -10.68 13.75
C GLY A 116 7.56 -10.89 12.47
N TYR A 117 6.84 -9.88 11.99
CA TYR A 117 6.19 -9.91 10.67
C TYR A 117 7.09 -9.27 9.59
N PRO A 118 7.10 -9.79 8.36
CA PRO A 118 7.90 -9.25 7.25
C PRO A 118 7.23 -8.01 6.65
N VAL A 119 7.28 -6.89 7.38
CA VAL A 119 6.70 -5.61 6.97
C VAL A 119 7.77 -4.56 6.75
N ALA A 120 7.52 -3.66 5.81
CA ALA A 120 8.34 -2.48 5.60
C ALA A 120 7.63 -1.25 6.18
N TYR A 121 8.39 -0.29 6.68
CA TYR A 121 7.86 0.96 7.23
C TYR A 121 8.33 2.15 6.44
N THR A 122 7.45 3.14 6.33
CA THR A 122 7.84 4.50 5.95
C THR A 122 7.78 5.43 7.15
N ARG A 123 8.23 6.67 6.97
CA ARG A 123 8.05 7.70 7.98
C ARG A 123 6.56 8.03 8.13
N PRO A 124 6.13 8.57 9.28
CA PRO A 124 4.75 9.03 9.42
C PRO A 124 4.36 9.99 8.31
N PHE A 125 3.20 9.77 7.69
CA PHE A 125 2.66 10.56 6.57
C PHE A 125 3.56 10.64 5.31
N ASP A 126 4.54 9.75 5.17
CA ASP A 126 5.41 9.72 3.99
C ASP A 126 4.76 8.95 2.82
N ALA A 127 3.73 9.58 2.25
CA ALA A 127 2.99 9.09 1.09
C ALA A 127 3.89 8.85 -0.11
N GLN A 128 4.83 9.78 -0.36
CA GLN A 128 5.82 9.63 -1.41
C GLN A 128 6.68 8.38 -1.22
N GLY A 129 7.26 8.21 -0.03
CA GLY A 129 8.09 7.06 0.31
C GLY A 129 7.33 5.75 0.17
N ALA A 130 6.05 5.72 0.60
CA ALA A 130 5.21 4.53 0.50
C ALA A 130 4.93 4.14 -0.96
N ALA A 131 4.61 5.11 -1.81
CA ALA A 131 4.37 4.88 -3.23
C ALA A 131 5.65 4.39 -3.95
N LEU A 132 6.78 5.07 -3.72
CA LEU A 132 8.05 4.70 -4.34
C LEU A 132 8.54 3.31 -3.89
N LEU A 133 8.39 3.00 -2.60
CA LEU A 133 8.71 1.68 -2.06
C LEU A 133 7.80 0.60 -2.65
N ALA A 134 6.52 0.89 -2.85
CA ALA A 134 5.60 -0.06 -3.46
C ALA A 134 6.03 -0.41 -4.90
N VAL A 135 6.38 0.60 -5.69
CA VAL A 135 6.89 0.40 -7.05
C VAL A 135 8.23 -0.31 -7.06
N HIS A 136 9.12 -0.01 -6.12
CA HIS A 136 10.37 -0.75 -5.94
C HIS A 136 10.13 -2.25 -5.68
N LEU A 137 9.13 -2.59 -4.86
CA LEU A 137 8.76 -3.99 -4.62
C LEU A 137 8.13 -4.66 -5.86
N LEU A 138 7.46 -3.90 -6.73
CA LEU A 138 7.00 -4.39 -8.03
C LEU A 138 8.17 -4.73 -8.97
N VAL A 139 9.32 -4.05 -8.86
CA VAL A 139 10.54 -4.39 -9.65
C VAL A 139 10.95 -5.84 -9.43
N GLY A 140 10.84 -6.33 -8.19
CA GLY A 140 11.12 -7.74 -7.86
C GLY A 140 10.18 -8.74 -8.56
N ARG A 141 9.03 -8.28 -9.05
CA ARG A 141 8.07 -9.09 -9.82
C ARG A 141 8.25 -8.96 -11.32
N HIS A 142 8.56 -7.75 -11.81
CA HIS A 142 8.81 -7.51 -13.23
C HIS A 142 9.82 -6.37 -13.45
N PRO A 143 10.87 -6.56 -14.26
CA PRO A 143 11.94 -5.57 -14.40
C PRO A 143 11.49 -4.25 -15.06
N SER A 144 10.39 -4.23 -15.83
CA SER A 144 9.89 -2.99 -16.47
C SER A 144 9.55 -1.88 -15.48
N TYR A 145 9.22 -2.21 -14.23
CA TYR A 145 8.98 -1.20 -13.20
C TYR A 145 10.25 -0.45 -12.81
N ALA A 146 11.44 -1.02 -13.05
CA ALA A 146 12.71 -0.34 -12.80
C ALA A 146 12.88 0.86 -13.73
N ASP A 147 12.52 0.69 -15.00
CA ASP A 147 12.58 1.77 -16.00
C ASP A 147 11.57 2.88 -15.66
N ILE A 148 10.35 2.49 -15.28
CA ILE A 148 9.30 3.43 -14.84
C ILE A 148 9.76 4.22 -13.61
N LEU A 149 10.29 3.54 -12.60
CA LEU A 149 10.77 4.17 -11.36
C LEU A 149 11.94 5.11 -11.64
N SER A 150 12.92 4.67 -12.44
CA SER A 150 14.08 5.47 -12.83
C SER A 150 13.66 6.73 -13.60
N ALA A 151 12.78 6.58 -14.59
CA ALA A 151 12.27 7.71 -15.38
C ALA A 151 11.53 8.73 -14.51
N PHE A 152 10.70 8.28 -13.56
CA PHE A 152 10.01 9.16 -12.63
C PHE A 152 10.99 9.94 -11.74
N VAL A 153 11.99 9.26 -11.17
CA VAL A 153 13.00 9.90 -10.32
C VAL A 153 13.81 10.93 -11.11
N GLN A 154 14.26 10.58 -12.32
CA GLN A 154 14.98 11.50 -13.20
C GLN A 154 14.13 12.73 -13.57
N LYS A 155 12.85 12.54 -13.91
CA LYS A 155 11.93 13.64 -14.21
C LYS A 155 11.80 14.60 -13.02
N LYS A 156 11.71 14.06 -11.80
CA LYS A 156 11.62 14.87 -10.57
C LYS A 156 12.89 15.70 -10.32
N TYR A 157 14.08 15.14 -10.60
CA TYR A 157 15.34 15.90 -10.50
C TYR A 157 15.45 17.04 -11.53
N LEU A 158 14.87 16.86 -12.72
CA LEU A 158 14.89 17.86 -13.79
C LEU A 158 13.83 18.96 -13.62
N GLN A 159 12.86 18.76 -12.73
CA GLN A 159 11.82 19.72 -12.36
C GLN A 159 11.91 20.04 -10.86
N PRO A 160 12.96 20.73 -10.39
CA PRO A 160 12.96 21.23 -9.02
C PRO A 160 11.78 22.21 -8.84
N ALA A 161 11.08 22.05 -7.72
CA ALA A 161 9.87 22.79 -7.36
C ALA A 161 10.08 24.32 -7.35
#